data_AF-A0A510K555-F1
#
_entry.id   AF-A0A510K555-F1
#
_cell.length_a   1.000
_cell.length_b   1.000
_cell.length_c   1.000
_cell.angle_alpha   90.00
_cell.angle_beta   90.00
_cell.angle_gamma   90.00
#
_symmetry.space_group_name_H-M   'P 1'
#
loop_
_entity.id
_entity.type
_entity.pdbx_description
1 polymer ?
#
loop_
_entity_poly.entity_id
_entity_poly.type
_entity_poly.pdbx_seq_one_letter_code
_entity_poly.pdbx_strand_id
1 'polypeptide(L)'
;MLIEEILKGENEKIEFKENAKTNAYIKTAVAFANGNGGKIVFGVKDNGEIIGVENEFEVMDGIINAISDSCYPMIVPDISLHTLENKTVVIMEIEGGKKKPYYLKSKGMQKGTYIRSGATTRIIEEDYILKELVLEGENKYFDQQICYGESVNDEEIERFCEWLEELARENSETDTKIKKVTKNTLLSWKLLEEKMAEFFRQMLIFYCLARKIGKFHERYNVACLKGKLEAYLLIRRNLKAQLLCSWKKRINMCLKK
;
A
#
# COMPACT_ATOMS: atom_id res chain seq x y z
N MET A 1 -8.50 17.06 11.72
CA MET A 1 -7.24 17.66 12.18
C MET A 1 -7.44 19.16 12.24
N LEU A 2 -7.04 19.81 13.34
CA LEU A 2 -7.08 21.26 13.43
C LEU A 2 -5.99 21.85 12.53
N ILE A 3 -6.28 22.97 11.88
CA ILE A 3 -5.34 23.63 10.94
C ILE A 3 -4.04 24.06 11.62
N GLU A 4 -4.09 24.37 12.92
CA GLU A 4 -2.93 24.66 13.75
C GLU A 4 -1.96 23.47 13.85
N GLU A 5 -2.46 22.24 13.80
CA GLU A 5 -1.60 21.04 13.78
C GLU A 5 -0.94 20.83 12.43
N ILE A 6 -1.60 21.26 11.35
CA ILE A 6 -1.04 21.20 10.00
C ILE A 6 0.18 22.13 9.91
N LEU A 7 0.10 23.30 10.54
CA LEU A 7 1.15 24.31 10.53
C LEU A 7 2.33 24.02 11.46
N LYS A 8 2.32 22.91 12.22
CA LYS A 8 3.47 22.49 13.04
C LYS A 8 4.70 22.07 12.22
N GLY A 9 4.53 21.83 10.92
CA GLY A 9 5.63 21.61 9.98
C GLY A 9 5.33 20.57 8.91
N GLU A 10 6.17 20.59 7.87
CA GLU A 10 6.12 19.60 6.80
C GLU A 10 6.45 18.19 7.31
N ASN A 11 5.77 17.21 6.74
CA ASN A 11 5.97 15.81 7.07
C ASN A 11 5.52 14.91 5.93
N GLU A 12 5.42 13.61 6.20
CA GLU A 12 5.00 12.60 5.23
C GLU A 12 3.58 12.79 4.66
N LYS A 13 2.74 13.63 5.28
CA LYS A 13 1.38 13.94 4.85
C LYS A 13 1.13 15.43 4.61
N ILE A 14 2.13 16.29 4.83
CA ILE A 14 1.96 17.74 4.75
C ILE A 14 3.11 18.33 3.95
N GLU A 15 2.77 19.12 2.93
CA GLU A 15 3.68 19.92 2.12
C GLU A 15 3.22 21.37 2.13
N PHE A 16 4.16 22.31 2.31
CA PHE A 16 3.92 23.74 2.17
C PHE A 16 4.37 24.24 0.80
N LYS A 17 3.62 25.20 0.27
CA LYS A 17 3.94 25.89 -0.96
C LYS A 17 3.58 27.35 -0.81
N GLU A 18 4.49 28.24 -1.20
CA GLU A 18 4.19 29.66 -1.21
C GLU A 18 3.09 29.99 -2.22
N ASN A 19 3.10 29.35 -3.40
CA ASN A 19 2.12 29.57 -4.46
C ASN A 19 2.02 28.36 -5.41
N ALA A 20 1.04 28.37 -6.30
CA ALA A 20 0.78 27.31 -7.28
C ALA A 20 1.37 27.59 -8.68
N LYS A 21 2.13 28.68 -8.90
CA LYS A 21 2.49 29.14 -10.26
C LYS A 21 3.38 28.19 -11.05
N THR A 22 4.30 27.49 -10.37
CA THR A 22 5.31 26.65 -11.04
C THR A 22 4.84 25.23 -11.31
N ASN A 23 3.63 24.85 -10.90
CA ASN A 23 3.10 23.48 -10.97
C ASN A 23 4.02 22.41 -10.34
N ALA A 24 5.04 22.82 -9.57
CA ALA A 24 6.00 21.93 -8.94
C ALA A 24 5.36 21.04 -7.88
N TYR A 25 4.19 21.44 -7.36
CA TYR A 25 3.40 20.68 -6.40
C TYR A 25 2.75 19.43 -7.01
N ILE A 26 2.60 19.34 -8.34
CA ILE A 26 1.95 18.20 -9.00
C ILE A 26 2.73 16.90 -8.75
N LYS A 27 4.07 16.96 -8.69
CA LYS A 27 4.88 15.77 -8.33
C LYS A 27 4.55 15.28 -6.91
N THR A 28 4.28 16.20 -5.99
CA THR A 28 3.89 15.89 -4.62
C THR A 28 2.46 15.33 -4.58
N ALA A 29 1.56 15.85 -5.41
CA ALA A 29 0.22 15.30 -5.58
C ALA A 29 0.25 13.83 -6.06
N VAL A 30 1.07 13.53 -7.08
CA VAL A 30 1.33 12.16 -7.53
C VAL A 30 1.87 11.30 -6.40
N ALA A 31 2.83 11.81 -5.63
CA ALA A 31 3.42 11.09 -4.51
C ALA A 31 2.41 10.79 -3.39
N PHE A 32 1.51 11.72 -3.08
CA PHE A 32 0.43 11.48 -2.11
C PHE A 32 -0.57 10.45 -2.61
N ALA A 33 -0.97 10.50 -3.88
CA ALA A 33 -1.85 9.51 -4.48
C ALA A 33 -1.22 8.10 -4.50
N ASN A 34 0.11 7.99 -4.67
CA ASN A 34 0.83 6.72 -4.55
C ASN A 34 1.06 6.28 -3.10
N GLY A 35 0.99 7.20 -2.15
CA GLY A 35 1.15 6.94 -0.72
C GLY A 35 -0.17 6.71 0.00
N ASN A 36 -0.24 7.26 1.21
CA ASN A 36 -1.41 7.20 2.09
C ASN A 36 -2.22 8.52 2.06
N GLY A 37 -2.13 9.27 0.95
CA GLY A 37 -2.69 10.61 0.85
C GLY A 37 -1.87 11.66 1.60
N GLY A 38 -2.38 12.90 1.59
CA GLY A 38 -1.76 14.04 2.23
C GLY A 38 -2.40 15.36 1.84
N LYS A 39 -1.83 16.46 2.32
CA LYS A 39 -2.30 17.83 2.11
C LYS A 39 -1.16 18.70 1.60
N ILE A 40 -1.45 19.50 0.59
CA ILE A 40 -0.60 20.60 0.15
C ILE A 40 -1.26 21.90 0.60
N VAL A 41 -0.54 22.70 1.39
CA VAL A 41 -1.02 23.99 1.88
C VAL A 41 -0.33 25.10 1.10
N PHE A 42 -1.12 25.89 0.37
CA PHE A 42 -0.66 27.04 -0.40
C PHE A 42 -0.80 28.33 0.42
N GLY A 43 0.14 29.25 0.22
CA GLY A 43 0.21 30.51 0.97
C GLY A 43 1.00 30.38 2.27
N VAL A 44 1.88 29.38 2.37
CA VAL A 44 2.76 29.13 3.51
C VAL A 44 4.18 28.91 3.00
N LYS A 45 5.15 29.61 3.59
CA LYS A 45 6.58 29.42 3.28
C LYS A 45 7.11 28.13 3.90
N ASP A 46 8.26 27.66 3.43
CA ASP A 46 8.92 26.45 3.95
C ASP A 46 9.25 26.54 5.46
N ASN A 47 9.41 27.76 6.00
CA ASN A 47 9.63 28.00 7.44
C ASN A 47 8.33 28.03 8.29
N GLY A 48 7.16 27.82 7.66
CA GLY A 48 5.84 27.87 8.31
C GLY A 48 5.19 29.26 8.38
N GLU A 49 5.84 30.30 7.86
CA GLU A 49 5.26 31.66 7.82
C GLU A 49 4.05 31.72 6.88
N ILE A 50 2.92 32.18 7.39
CA ILE A 50 1.68 32.36 6.61
C ILE A 50 1.81 33.67 5.82
N ILE A 51 1.84 33.56 4.48
CA ILE A 51 1.83 34.71 3.57
C ILE A 51 0.46 34.95 2.94
N GLY A 52 -0.37 33.91 2.87
CA GLY A 52 -1.67 33.95 2.21
C GLY A 52 -1.58 33.78 0.70
N VAL A 53 -2.75 33.69 0.08
CA VAL A 53 -2.94 33.55 -1.37
C VAL A 53 -3.87 34.68 -1.84
N GLU A 54 -3.50 35.34 -2.92
CA GLU A 54 -4.36 36.29 -3.63
C GLU A 54 -5.15 35.56 -4.74
N ASN A 55 -6.36 36.03 -5.05
CA ASN A 55 -7.26 35.42 -6.04
C ASN A 55 -7.49 33.93 -5.79
N GLU A 56 -7.90 33.59 -4.57
CA GLU A 56 -7.98 32.21 -4.08
C GLU A 56 -8.81 31.29 -4.99
N PHE A 57 -9.92 31.78 -5.56
CA PHE A 57 -10.75 31.00 -6.48
C PHE A 57 -10.05 30.68 -7.81
N GLU A 58 -9.29 31.64 -8.37
CA GLU A 58 -8.50 31.42 -9.58
C GLU A 58 -7.39 30.39 -9.33
N VAL A 59 -6.77 30.45 -8.15
CA VAL A 59 -5.76 29.47 -7.72
C VAL A 59 -6.38 28.08 -7.58
N MET A 60 -7.57 27.96 -6.99
CA MET A 60 -8.28 26.69 -6.87
C MET A 60 -8.57 26.07 -8.25
N ASP A 61 -9.15 26.84 -9.16
CA ASP A 61 -9.45 26.38 -10.53
C ASP A 61 -8.17 26.00 -11.29
N GLY A 62 -7.11 26.81 -11.15
CA GLY A 62 -5.80 26.53 -11.72
C GLY A 62 -5.21 25.22 -11.22
N ILE A 63 -5.33 24.93 -9.92
CA ILE A 63 -4.87 23.68 -9.32
C ILE A 63 -5.63 22.48 -9.87
N ILE A 64 -6.97 22.55 -9.91
CA ILE A 64 -7.83 21.45 -10.40
C ILE A 64 -7.48 21.12 -11.85
N ASN A 65 -7.39 22.14 -12.71
CA ASN A 65 -7.07 21.97 -14.13
C ASN A 65 -5.67 21.38 -14.30
N ALA A 66 -4.66 21.95 -13.62
CA ALA A 66 -3.29 21.48 -13.76
C ALA A 66 -3.09 20.03 -13.30
N ILE A 67 -3.75 19.61 -12.22
CA ILE A 67 -3.72 18.22 -11.73
C ILE A 67 -4.41 17.27 -12.71
N SER A 68 -5.61 17.63 -13.16
CA SER A 68 -6.40 16.82 -14.09
C SER A 68 -5.65 16.60 -15.41
N ASP A 69 -5.02 17.65 -15.93
CA ASP A 69 -4.27 17.60 -17.19
C ASP A 69 -2.97 16.83 -17.05
N SER A 70 -2.30 16.93 -15.91
CA SER A 70 -0.95 16.39 -15.74
C SER A 70 -0.88 14.94 -15.23
N CYS A 71 -1.91 14.44 -14.55
CA CYS A 71 -1.83 13.18 -13.79
C CYS A 71 -2.61 12.03 -14.45
N TYR A 72 -2.02 10.83 -14.44
CA TYR A 72 -2.69 9.59 -14.79
C TYR A 72 -2.40 8.49 -13.77
N PRO A 73 -3.41 7.75 -13.26
CA PRO A 73 -4.84 8.04 -13.39
C PRO A 73 -5.22 9.44 -12.88
N MET A 74 -6.40 9.92 -13.25
CA MET A 74 -6.87 11.24 -12.81
C MET A 74 -6.90 11.29 -11.28
N ILE A 75 -6.28 12.32 -10.71
CA ILE A 75 -6.35 12.64 -9.28
C ILE A 75 -7.46 13.67 -9.12
N VAL A 76 -8.40 13.41 -8.21
CA VAL A 76 -9.48 14.34 -7.85
C VAL A 76 -9.18 14.84 -6.43
N PRO A 77 -8.57 16.03 -6.28
CA PRO A 77 -8.31 16.59 -4.97
C PRO A 77 -9.58 17.20 -4.35
N ASP A 78 -9.64 17.22 -3.02
CA ASP A 78 -10.55 18.07 -2.27
C ASP A 78 -9.83 19.39 -1.93
N ILE A 79 -10.46 20.53 -2.18
CA ILE A 79 -9.82 21.84 -1.99
C ILE A 79 -10.69 22.72 -1.09
N SER A 80 -10.08 23.21 -0.01
CA SER A 80 -10.74 24.09 0.95
C SER A 80 -9.96 25.39 1.17
N LEU A 81 -10.69 26.45 1.51
CA LEU A 81 -10.15 27.74 1.89
C LEU A 81 -10.20 27.91 3.39
N HIS A 82 -9.12 28.46 3.96
CA HIS A 82 -9.05 28.76 5.38
C HIS A 82 -8.43 30.13 5.62
N THR A 83 -9.02 30.92 6.49
CA THR A 83 -8.47 32.21 6.90
C THR A 83 -7.75 32.07 8.24
N LEU A 84 -6.48 32.49 8.27
CA LEU A 84 -5.59 32.43 9.42
C LEU A 84 -4.84 33.76 9.51
N GLU A 85 -4.81 34.40 10.68
CA GLU A 85 -4.11 35.68 10.87
C GLU A 85 -4.48 36.74 9.81
N ASN A 86 -5.77 36.80 9.43
CA ASN A 86 -6.31 37.65 8.35
C ASN A 86 -5.73 37.38 6.95
N LYS A 87 -5.13 36.22 6.72
CA LYS A 87 -4.62 35.75 5.44
C LYS A 87 -5.34 34.46 5.03
N THR A 88 -5.71 34.35 3.76
CA THR A 88 -6.37 33.15 3.24
C THR A 88 -5.34 32.17 2.71
N VAL A 89 -5.40 30.91 3.15
CA VAL A 89 -4.61 29.79 2.63
C VAL A 89 -5.51 28.81 1.89
N VAL A 90 -4.96 28.14 0.88
CA VAL A 90 -5.67 27.10 0.11
C VAL A 90 -5.11 25.74 0.53
N ILE A 91 -5.97 24.82 0.94
CA ILE A 91 -5.57 23.46 1.31
C ILE A 91 -6.09 22.51 0.25
N MET A 92 -5.17 21.83 -0.44
CA MET A 92 -5.49 20.74 -1.37
C MET A 92 -5.23 19.40 -0.67
N GLU A 93 -6.27 18.64 -0.42
CA GLU A 93 -6.22 17.29 0.16
C GLU A 93 -6.34 16.23 -0.94
N ILE A 94 -5.47 15.21 -0.85
CA ILE A 94 -5.38 14.11 -1.80
C ILE A 94 -5.45 12.82 -1.02
N GLU A 95 -6.37 11.94 -1.40
CA GLU A 95 -6.46 10.59 -0.84
C GLU A 95 -5.42 9.65 -1.45
N GLY A 96 -5.06 8.60 -0.69
CA GLY A 96 -4.30 7.48 -1.23
C GLY A 96 -5.10 6.77 -2.32
N GLY A 97 -4.58 6.77 -3.53
CA GLY A 97 -5.29 6.31 -4.71
C GLY A 97 -5.32 4.78 -4.81
N LYS A 98 -6.42 4.24 -5.36
CA LYS A 98 -6.61 2.79 -5.52
C LYS A 98 -6.06 2.21 -6.82
N LYS A 99 -5.81 3.05 -7.83
CA LYS A 99 -5.38 2.66 -9.18
C LYS A 99 -3.88 2.92 -9.38
N LYS A 100 -3.06 2.55 -8.41
CA LYS A 100 -1.61 2.78 -8.47
C LYS A 100 -0.98 2.02 -9.67
N PRO A 101 0.13 2.51 -10.23
CA PRO A 101 0.79 3.77 -9.91
C PRO A 101 0.10 4.98 -10.58
N TYR A 102 0.07 6.09 -9.85
CA TYR A 102 -0.17 7.43 -10.38
C TYR A 102 1.15 8.02 -10.87
N TYR A 103 1.10 8.76 -11.99
CA TYR A 103 2.28 9.35 -12.59
C TYR A 103 1.95 10.61 -13.40
N LEU A 104 2.99 11.41 -13.68
CA LEU A 104 2.90 12.53 -14.62
C LEU A 104 2.79 12.02 -16.06
N LYS A 105 1.69 12.37 -16.76
CA LYS A 105 1.43 11.98 -18.17
C LYS A 105 2.61 12.31 -19.08
N SER A 106 3.18 13.50 -18.93
CA SER A 106 4.29 14.00 -19.75
C SER A 106 5.58 13.18 -19.63
N LYS A 107 5.75 12.42 -18.56
CA LYS A 107 6.95 11.58 -18.32
C LYS A 107 6.67 10.07 -18.42
N GLY A 108 5.40 9.69 -18.56
CA GLY A 108 4.96 8.30 -18.53
C GLY A 108 5.19 7.61 -17.18
N MET A 109 4.81 6.34 -17.09
CA MET A 109 4.83 5.60 -15.82
C MET A 109 6.24 5.42 -15.24
N GLN A 110 7.25 5.09 -16.05
CA GLN A 110 8.60 4.82 -15.51
C GLN A 110 9.31 6.06 -14.95
N LYS A 111 9.19 7.21 -15.61
CA LYS A 111 9.91 8.44 -15.22
C LYS A 111 9.01 9.51 -14.59
N GLY A 112 7.72 9.25 -14.54
CA GLY A 112 6.70 10.15 -14.01
C GLY A 112 6.10 9.69 -12.69
N THR A 113 6.50 8.54 -12.15
CA THR A 113 6.02 8.05 -10.85
C THR A 113 6.88 8.62 -9.72
N TYR A 114 6.21 9.18 -8.71
CA TYR A 114 6.83 9.77 -7.54
C TYR A 114 6.28 9.12 -6.26
N ILE A 115 7.11 9.10 -5.21
CA ILE A 115 6.75 8.65 -3.86
C ILE A 115 7.23 9.67 -2.84
N ARG A 116 6.60 9.68 -1.67
CA ARG A 116 7.00 10.54 -0.56
C ARG A 116 7.72 9.73 0.50
N SER A 117 8.84 10.24 1.01
CA SER A 117 9.62 9.64 2.08
C SER A 117 9.98 10.71 3.10
N GLY A 118 9.30 10.71 4.24
CA GLY A 118 9.33 11.87 5.15
C GLY A 118 8.77 13.11 4.46
N ALA A 119 9.39 14.27 4.64
CA ALA A 119 8.96 15.52 4.00
C ALA A 119 9.41 15.66 2.52
N THR A 120 10.11 14.68 1.94
CA THR A 120 10.64 14.80 0.56
C THR A 120 9.90 13.93 -0.45
N THR A 121 9.64 14.52 -1.63
CA THR A 121 9.12 13.82 -2.81
C THR A 121 10.25 13.35 -3.70
N ARG A 122 10.31 12.06 -4.01
CA ARG A 122 11.36 11.42 -4.81
C ARG A 122 10.78 10.73 -6.03
N ILE A 123 11.52 10.74 -7.14
CA ILE A 123 11.24 9.90 -8.30
C ILE A 123 11.58 8.45 -7.94
N ILE A 124 10.83 7.50 -8.50
CA ILE A 124 11.22 6.09 -8.42
C ILE A 124 12.34 5.85 -9.43
N GLU A 125 13.54 5.55 -8.92
CA GLU A 125 14.67 5.11 -9.76
C GLU A 125 14.74 3.60 -9.87
N GLU A 126 14.25 2.88 -8.85
CA GLU A 126 14.33 1.42 -8.83
C GLU A 126 13.03 0.74 -9.30
N ASP A 127 13.15 -0.08 -10.36
CA ASP A 127 12.05 -0.81 -11.00
C ASP A 127 11.19 -1.65 -10.03
N TYR A 128 11.77 -2.16 -8.94
CA TYR A 128 11.02 -3.01 -8.00
C TYR A 128 9.95 -2.22 -7.22
N ILE A 129 10.18 -0.94 -6.90
CA ILE A 129 9.19 -0.10 -6.20
C ILE A 129 8.02 0.19 -7.14
N LEU A 130 8.31 0.44 -8.41
CA LEU A 130 7.26 0.63 -9.42
C LEU A 130 6.40 -0.63 -9.57
N LYS A 131 7.02 -1.81 -9.59
CA LYS A 131 6.31 -3.10 -9.61
C LYS A 131 5.41 -3.28 -8.39
N GLU A 132 5.86 -2.88 -7.21
CA GLU A 132 5.04 -2.94 -5.98
C GLU A 132 3.78 -2.07 -6.10
N LEU A 133 3.91 -0.84 -6.60
CA LEU A 133 2.75 0.04 -6.84
C LEU A 133 1.76 -0.52 -7.86
N VAL A 134 2.26 -1.17 -8.93
CA VAL A 134 1.40 -1.84 -9.92
C VAL A 134 0.60 -2.96 -9.25
N LEU A 135 1.24 -3.78 -8.42
CA LEU A 135 0.59 -4.86 -7.68
C LEU A 135 -0.49 -4.31 -6.73
N GLU A 136 -0.18 -3.24 -5.99
CA GLU A 136 -1.16 -2.56 -5.14
C GLU A 136 -2.38 -2.08 -5.93
N GLY A 137 -2.17 -1.47 -7.11
CA GLY A 137 -3.26 -0.98 -7.95
C GLY A 137 -4.12 -2.07 -8.58
N GLU A 138 -3.56 -3.25 -8.83
CA GLU A 138 -4.31 -4.44 -9.24
C GLU A 138 -5.05 -5.11 -8.07
N ASN A 139 -4.91 -4.57 -6.85
CA ASN A 139 -5.38 -5.21 -5.62
C ASN A 139 -4.82 -6.63 -5.47
N LYS A 140 -3.63 -6.87 -6.03
CA LYS A 140 -2.87 -8.11 -5.95
C LYS A 140 -1.73 -7.88 -4.98
N TYR A 141 -1.92 -8.30 -3.75
CA TYR A 141 -0.85 -8.24 -2.77
C TYR A 141 0.22 -9.30 -3.09
N PHE A 142 1.47 -9.09 -2.65
CA PHE A 142 2.57 -10.04 -2.87
C PHE A 142 2.24 -11.46 -2.37
N ASP A 143 1.42 -11.57 -1.33
CA ASP A 143 0.92 -12.83 -0.76
C ASP A 143 -0.11 -13.54 -1.65
N GLN A 144 -0.66 -12.87 -2.67
CA GLN A 144 -1.60 -13.39 -3.67
C GLN A 144 -0.92 -13.78 -4.99
N GLN A 145 0.40 -13.63 -5.11
CA GLN A 145 1.11 -14.05 -6.32
C GLN A 145 1.23 -15.58 -6.39
N ILE A 146 0.98 -16.12 -7.57
CA ILE A 146 1.20 -17.53 -7.90
C ILE A 146 2.70 -17.81 -7.93
N CYS A 147 3.13 -18.88 -7.24
CA CYS A 147 4.45 -19.46 -7.47
C CYS A 147 4.42 -20.26 -8.78
N TYR A 148 4.83 -19.63 -9.89
CA TYR A 148 4.90 -20.31 -11.18
C TYR A 148 6.04 -21.34 -11.16
N GLY A 149 5.72 -22.61 -11.41
CA GLY A 149 6.68 -23.71 -11.53
C GLY A 149 6.41 -24.92 -10.63
N GLU A 150 5.49 -24.82 -9.67
CA GLU A 150 5.12 -25.94 -8.79
C GLU A 150 3.60 -26.07 -8.73
N SER A 151 3.04 -26.90 -9.62
CA SER A 151 1.67 -27.38 -9.48
C SER A 151 1.52 -28.16 -8.18
N VAL A 152 0.33 -28.12 -7.60
CA VAL A 152 0.05 -28.67 -6.28
C VAL A 152 -0.93 -29.79 -6.43
N ASN A 153 -0.57 -30.96 -5.89
CA ASN A 153 -1.46 -32.11 -5.94
C ASN A 153 -2.51 -32.05 -4.80
N ASP A 154 -3.55 -32.87 -4.91
CA ASP A 154 -4.65 -32.87 -3.94
C ASP A 154 -4.21 -33.30 -2.53
N GLU A 155 -3.24 -34.22 -2.41
CA GLU A 155 -2.68 -34.66 -1.12
C GLU A 155 -2.02 -33.49 -0.36
N GLU A 156 -1.28 -32.64 -1.09
CA GLU A 156 -0.65 -31.46 -0.52
C GLU A 156 -1.66 -30.38 -0.12
N ILE A 157 -2.79 -30.28 -0.85
CA ILE A 157 -3.90 -29.40 -0.50
C ILE A 157 -4.57 -29.88 0.79
N GLU A 158 -4.82 -31.17 0.91
CA GLU A 158 -5.44 -31.79 2.10
C GLU A 158 -4.57 -31.58 3.34
N ARG A 159 -3.27 -31.89 3.24
CA ARG A 159 -2.29 -31.64 4.32
C ARG A 159 -2.25 -30.18 4.75
N PHE A 160 -2.40 -29.25 3.81
CA PHE A 160 -2.46 -27.82 4.13
C PHE A 160 -3.77 -27.41 4.83
N CYS A 161 -4.91 -28.00 4.43
CA CYS A 161 -6.19 -27.78 5.11
C CYS A 161 -6.12 -28.22 6.57
N GLU A 162 -5.63 -29.43 6.83
CA GLU A 162 -5.48 -29.99 8.19
C GLU A 162 -4.58 -29.10 9.06
N TRP A 163 -3.47 -28.63 8.50
CA TRP A 163 -2.55 -27.75 9.21
C TRP A 163 -3.18 -26.40 9.57
N LEU A 164 -3.98 -25.79 8.69
CA LEU A 164 -4.70 -24.55 9.01
C LEU A 164 -5.72 -24.75 10.13
N GLU A 165 -6.39 -25.90 10.17
CA GLU A 165 -7.32 -26.24 11.25
C GLU A 165 -6.60 -26.45 12.58
N GLU A 166 -5.46 -27.13 12.58
CA GLU A 166 -4.60 -27.32 13.77
C GLU A 166 -4.13 -25.97 14.31
N LEU A 167 -3.61 -25.11 13.44
CA LEU A 167 -3.13 -23.77 13.79
C LEU A 167 -4.25 -22.88 14.34
N ALA A 168 -5.46 -22.93 13.77
CA ALA A 168 -6.60 -22.18 14.29
C ALA A 168 -6.98 -22.64 15.71
N ARG A 169 -6.81 -23.95 15.99
CA ARG A 169 -7.05 -24.59 17.29
C ARG A 169 -6.05 -24.11 18.36
N GLU A 170 -4.77 -24.00 17.97
CA GLU A 170 -3.72 -23.47 18.86
C GLU A 170 -3.91 -21.98 19.20
N ASN A 171 -4.58 -21.22 18.33
CA ASN A 171 -4.74 -19.78 18.47
C ASN A 171 -6.15 -19.35 18.94
N SER A 172 -7.06 -20.29 19.27
CA SER A 172 -8.37 -19.95 19.84
C SER A 172 -8.31 -19.91 21.36
N GLU A 173 -8.68 -18.78 21.97
CA GLU A 173 -8.71 -18.60 23.43
C GLU A 173 -9.90 -19.31 24.11
N THR A 174 -10.92 -19.70 23.34
CA THR A 174 -12.14 -20.40 23.81
C THR A 174 -12.44 -21.61 22.94
N ASP A 175 -13.22 -22.55 23.46
CA ASP A 175 -13.68 -23.79 22.79
C ASP A 175 -14.65 -23.48 21.62
N THR A 176 -14.14 -22.75 20.63
CA THR A 176 -14.88 -22.27 19.46
C THR A 176 -14.85 -23.34 18.37
N LYS A 177 -16.00 -23.56 17.71
CA LYS A 177 -16.08 -24.51 16.59
C LYS A 177 -15.22 -24.02 15.43
N ILE A 178 -14.15 -24.73 15.12
CA ILE A 178 -13.32 -24.43 13.94
C ILE A 178 -14.10 -24.78 12.67
N LYS A 179 -14.07 -23.87 11.69
CA LYS A 179 -14.64 -24.13 10.37
C LYS A 179 -13.73 -25.12 9.63
N LYS A 180 -14.30 -26.21 9.12
CA LYS A 180 -13.59 -27.14 8.24
C LYS A 180 -13.03 -26.39 7.03
N VAL A 181 -11.74 -26.49 6.81
CA VAL A 181 -11.04 -25.92 5.66
C VAL A 181 -11.06 -26.95 4.55
N THR A 182 -11.43 -26.53 3.34
CA THR A 182 -11.52 -27.39 2.16
C THR A 182 -10.83 -26.72 0.98
N LYS A 183 -10.57 -27.48 -0.09
CA LYS A 183 -10.06 -26.93 -1.35
C LYS A 183 -10.87 -25.72 -1.85
N ASN A 184 -12.21 -25.81 -1.81
CA ASN A 184 -13.10 -24.70 -2.18
C ASN A 184 -12.96 -23.50 -1.23
N THR A 185 -12.74 -23.75 0.07
CA THR A 185 -12.44 -22.71 1.04
C THR A 185 -11.15 -21.99 0.66
N LEU A 186 -10.09 -22.72 0.29
CA LEU A 186 -8.81 -22.14 -0.13
C LEU A 186 -8.91 -21.34 -1.43
N LEU A 187 -9.68 -21.81 -2.42
CA LEU A 187 -9.99 -21.04 -3.64
C LEU A 187 -10.74 -19.75 -3.30
N SER A 188 -11.78 -19.85 -2.45
CA SER A 188 -12.58 -18.68 -2.03
C SER A 188 -11.76 -17.64 -1.27
N TRP A 189 -10.78 -18.09 -0.49
CA TRP A 189 -9.89 -17.22 0.26
C TRP A 189 -8.74 -16.68 -0.57
N LYS A 190 -8.66 -17.05 -1.86
CA LYS A 190 -7.51 -16.77 -2.72
C LYS A 190 -6.25 -17.18 -1.97
N LEU A 191 -6.13 -18.47 -1.71
CA LEU A 191 -4.94 -19.15 -1.18
C LEU A 191 -4.46 -20.19 -2.21
N LEU A 192 -5.40 -20.77 -2.95
CA LEU A 192 -5.17 -21.61 -4.12
C LEU A 192 -5.73 -20.89 -5.36
N GLU A 193 -5.13 -21.10 -6.53
CA GLU A 193 -5.67 -20.63 -7.81
C GLU A 193 -5.69 -21.79 -8.81
N GLU A 194 -6.77 -21.90 -9.58
CA GLU A 194 -6.92 -22.92 -10.62
C GLU A 194 -6.67 -22.29 -11.99
N LYS A 195 -5.73 -22.84 -12.76
CA LYS A 195 -5.45 -22.46 -14.14
C LYS A 195 -5.23 -23.70 -14.98
N MET A 196 -5.91 -23.79 -16.13
CA MET A 196 -5.75 -24.91 -17.08
C MET A 196 -5.88 -26.30 -16.42
N ALA A 197 -6.83 -26.44 -15.48
CA ALA A 197 -7.05 -27.64 -14.66
C ALA A 197 -5.89 -28.04 -13.71
N GLU A 198 -4.89 -27.18 -13.55
CA GLU A 198 -3.84 -27.30 -12.54
C GLU A 198 -4.07 -26.32 -11.39
N PHE A 199 -3.67 -26.73 -10.19
CA PHE A 199 -3.79 -25.93 -8.98
C PHE A 199 -2.42 -25.37 -8.60
N PHE A 200 -2.39 -24.07 -8.35
CA PHE A 200 -1.18 -23.36 -7.97
C PHE A 200 -1.32 -22.76 -6.57
N ARG A 201 -0.26 -22.93 -5.78
CA ARG A 201 -0.12 -22.33 -4.45
C ARG A 201 0.30 -20.86 -4.60
N GLN A 202 -0.25 -20.01 -3.74
CA GLN A 202 0.24 -18.65 -3.60
C GLN A 202 1.48 -18.57 -2.71
N MET A 203 2.28 -17.51 -2.88
CA MET A 203 3.55 -17.27 -2.18
C MET A 203 3.45 -17.43 -0.64
N LEU A 204 2.30 -17.05 -0.06
CA LEU A 204 2.04 -17.18 1.37
C LEU A 204 2.04 -18.64 1.84
N ILE A 205 1.47 -19.56 1.06
CA ILE A 205 1.42 -20.99 1.39
C ILE A 205 2.81 -21.61 1.33
N PHE A 206 3.58 -21.26 0.30
CA PHE A 206 4.97 -21.68 0.17
C PHE A 206 5.79 -21.30 1.41
N TYR A 207 5.63 -20.05 1.87
CA TYR A 207 6.31 -19.53 3.06
C TYR A 207 5.90 -20.26 4.35
N CYS A 208 4.61 -20.57 4.51
CA CYS A 208 4.11 -21.32 5.66
C CYS A 208 4.55 -22.79 5.67
N LEU A 209 4.61 -23.44 4.50
CA LEU A 209 5.01 -24.85 4.38
C LEU A 209 6.53 -25.06 4.51
N ALA A 210 7.34 -24.11 4.03
CA ALA A 210 8.80 -24.13 4.20
C ALA A 210 9.21 -24.23 5.69
N ARG A 211 8.38 -23.68 6.60
CA ARG A 211 8.57 -23.77 8.06
C ARG A 211 8.47 -25.19 8.62
N LYS A 212 7.64 -26.07 8.04
CA LYS A 212 7.38 -27.43 8.57
C LYS A 212 8.17 -28.52 7.82
N ILE A 213 8.46 -28.30 6.54
CA ILE A 213 9.11 -29.31 5.67
C ILE A 213 10.65 -29.18 5.68
N GLY A 214 11.20 -28.04 6.11
CA GLY A 214 12.66 -27.83 6.17
C GLY A 214 13.35 -27.83 4.80
N LYS A 215 12.58 -27.84 3.71
CA LYS A 215 13.09 -27.71 2.35
C LYS A 215 13.09 -26.24 1.95
N PHE A 216 14.28 -25.69 1.88
CA PHE A 216 14.57 -24.35 1.39
C PHE A 216 14.72 -24.39 -0.13
N HIS A 217 14.09 -23.46 -0.85
CA HIS A 217 14.49 -23.17 -2.22
C HIS A 217 15.35 -21.90 -2.22
N GLU A 218 16.58 -22.04 -2.72
CA GLU A 218 17.60 -20.98 -2.83
C GLU A 218 17.16 -19.78 -3.70
N ARG A 219 16.00 -19.84 -4.37
CA ARG A 219 15.48 -18.75 -5.21
C ARG A 219 14.85 -17.59 -4.43
N TYR A 220 14.51 -17.77 -3.16
CA TYR A 220 13.89 -16.73 -2.34
C TYR A 220 14.69 -16.53 -1.05
N ASN A 221 15.46 -15.44 -0.97
CA ASN A 221 16.30 -15.11 0.18
C ASN A 221 15.44 -14.86 1.44
N VAL A 222 15.20 -15.91 2.21
CA VAL A 222 14.47 -15.86 3.48
C VAL A 222 15.22 -16.69 4.52
N ALA A 223 15.62 -16.06 5.62
CA ALA A 223 16.22 -16.73 6.78
C ALA A 223 15.20 -16.81 7.93
N CYS A 224 15.02 -17.98 8.54
CA CYS A 224 14.25 -18.14 9.77
C CYS A 224 15.16 -18.74 10.84
N LEU A 225 15.38 -18.02 11.96
CA LEU A 225 16.16 -18.50 13.10
C LEU A 225 15.24 -19.09 14.19
N LYS A 226 15.77 -20.12 14.85
CA LYS A 226 15.15 -21.04 15.82
C LYS A 226 14.07 -20.44 16.74
N GLY A 227 12.89 -21.05 16.72
CA GLY A 227 12.10 -21.32 17.93
C GLY A 227 11.25 -20.20 18.53
N LYS A 228 11.28 -18.98 18.01
CA LYS A 228 10.30 -17.92 18.34
C LYS A 228 9.73 -17.33 17.05
N LEU A 229 8.50 -16.82 17.11
CA LEU A 229 7.76 -16.25 15.99
C LEU A 229 8.36 -14.91 15.52
N GLU A 230 9.65 -14.90 15.22
CA GLU A 230 10.33 -13.77 14.59
C GLU A 230 10.91 -14.27 13.26
N ALA A 231 10.06 -14.31 12.24
CA ALA A 231 10.55 -14.34 10.87
C ALA A 231 11.34 -13.04 10.63
N TYR A 232 12.66 -13.14 10.50
CA TYR A 232 13.49 -12.07 9.94
C TYR A 232 13.60 -12.30 8.44
N LEU A 233 12.61 -11.79 7.73
CA LEU A 233 12.78 -11.46 6.32
C LEU A 233 13.92 -10.44 6.22
N LEU A 234 14.98 -10.75 5.48
CA LEU A 234 15.98 -9.78 5.00
C LEU A 234 15.38 -8.88 3.90
N ILE A 235 14.10 -8.55 4.02
CA ILE A 235 13.32 -7.70 3.12
C ILE A 235 12.47 -6.78 4.01
N ARG A 236 12.52 -5.47 3.70
CA ARG A 236 12.00 -4.29 4.42
C ARG A 236 10.86 -4.55 5.42
N ARG A 237 10.94 -3.87 6.58
CA ARG A 237 9.98 -3.90 7.72
C ARG A 237 8.48 -3.93 7.35
N ASN A 238 8.06 -3.34 6.22
CA ASN A 238 6.66 -3.28 5.79
C ASN A 238 6.09 -4.62 5.28
N LEU A 239 6.87 -5.45 4.56
CA LEU A 239 6.39 -6.75 4.07
C LEU A 239 6.08 -7.71 5.23
N LYS A 240 6.88 -7.66 6.29
CA LYS A 240 6.67 -8.45 7.52
C LYS A 240 5.33 -8.13 8.18
N ALA A 241 4.98 -6.85 8.28
CA ALA A 241 3.71 -6.43 8.88
C ALA A 241 2.49 -6.83 8.02
N GLN A 242 2.60 -6.69 6.70
CA GLN A 242 1.53 -7.07 5.76
C GLN A 242 1.28 -8.59 5.74
N LEU A 243 2.34 -9.40 5.70
CA LEU A 243 2.23 -10.86 5.76
C LEU A 243 1.64 -11.31 7.10
N LEU A 244 2.09 -10.74 8.23
CA LEU A 244 1.55 -11.05 9.55
C LEU A 244 0.08 -10.63 9.71
N CYS A 245 -0.32 -9.46 9.17
CA CYS A 245 -1.72 -9.03 9.18
C CYS A 245 -2.61 -9.91 8.30
N SER A 246 -2.16 -10.24 7.08
CA SER A 246 -2.88 -11.17 6.19
C SER A 246 -3.02 -12.55 6.84
N TRP A 247 -1.96 -13.01 7.50
CA TRP A 247 -1.94 -14.28 8.21
C TRP A 247 -2.90 -14.31 9.41
N LYS A 248 -2.86 -13.30 10.28
CA LYS A 248 -3.81 -13.15 11.40
C LYS A 248 -5.26 -13.06 10.93
N LYS A 249 -5.52 -12.32 9.84
CA LYS A 249 -6.86 -12.20 9.25
C LYS A 249 -7.38 -13.57 8.79
N ARG A 250 -6.54 -14.39 8.17
CA ARG A 250 -6.92 -15.72 7.66
C ARG A 250 -7.09 -16.75 8.79
N ILE A 251 -6.28 -16.70 9.84
CA ILE A 251 -6.50 -17.47 11.07
C ILE A 251 -7.88 -17.13 11.67
N ASN A 252 -8.19 -15.83 11.78
CA ASN A 252 -9.50 -15.38 12.27
C ASN A 252 -10.67 -15.80 11.36
N MET A 253 -10.45 -16.00 10.05
CA MET A 253 -11.47 -16.53 9.12
C MET A 253 -11.73 -18.04 9.30
N CYS A 254 -10.81 -18.77 9.94
CA CYS A 254 -11.00 -20.19 10.28
C CYS A 254 -11.82 -20.37 11.57
N LEU A 255 -11.85 -19.36 12.44
CA LEU A 255 -12.65 -19.34 13.66
C LEU A 255 -14.11 -19.02 13.30
N LYS A 256 -15.07 -19.86 13.70
CA LYS A 256 -16.49 -19.47 13.66
C LYS A 256 -16.74 -18.53 14.83
N LYS A 257 -17.36 -17.38 14.56
CA LYS A 257 -18.01 -16.58 15.59
C LYS A 257 -19.23 -17.32 16.13
#